data_AF-A0A7V5LZ07-F1
#
_entry.id   AF-A0A7V5LZ07-F1
#
_cell.length_a   1.000
_cell.length_b   1.000
_cell.length_c   1.000
_cell.angle_alpha   90.00
_cell.angle_beta   90.00
_cell.angle_gamma   90.00
#
_symmetry.space_group_name_H-M   'P 1'
#
loop_
_entity.id
_entity.type
_entity.pdbx_description
1 polymer ?
#
loop_
_entity_poly.entity_id
_entity_poly.type
_entity_poly.pdbx_seq_one_letter_code
_entity_poly.pdbx_strand_id
1 'polypeptide(L)'
;MAMTLLLYSMGERCPIVFADTGGEWPETYSYLERFKEFIWKEWGAKITTLRKQPPLYDYLHEKGFTPSFRLKMCTDRWKVRPIKKAFPDAVTYLGYTVEEEKRIERKRRAKDALFYSFPLAEAGMNRADCGKFIKRFGLPVPQRSNCFFCALQTKEQWELLKRLHPDLFRKARELERRHREIRGVDYRYIKL
;
A
#
# COMPACT_ATOMS: atom_id res chain seq x y z
N MET A 1 -9.48 -1.73 1.05
CA MET A 1 -10.59 -2.24 0.21
C MET A 1 -11.61 -2.95 1.07
N ALA A 2 -11.34 -4.16 1.58
CA ALA A 2 -12.26 -4.85 2.52
C ALA A 2 -12.68 -3.95 3.71
N MET A 3 -11.72 -3.28 4.35
CA MET A 3 -11.99 -2.32 5.43
C MET A 3 -12.91 -1.17 4.98
N THR A 4 -12.69 -0.62 3.78
CA THR A 4 -13.53 0.45 3.23
C THR A 4 -14.95 -0.02 3.01
N LEU A 5 -15.11 -1.20 2.39
CA LEU A 5 -16.42 -1.82 2.18
C LEU A 5 -17.13 -2.07 3.51
N LEU A 6 -16.41 -2.57 4.52
CA LEU A 6 -16.97 -2.86 5.84
C LEU A 6 -17.51 -1.59 6.49
N LEU A 7 -16.65 -0.57 6.62
CA LEU A 7 -17.02 0.72 7.21
C LEU A 7 -18.22 1.35 6.48
N TYR A 8 -18.18 1.42 5.16
CA TYR A 8 -19.25 2.04 4.38
C TYR A 8 -20.56 1.25 4.44
N SER A 9 -20.50 -0.09 4.48
CA SER A 9 -21.68 -0.94 4.67
C SER A 9 -22.34 -0.77 6.04
N MET A 10 -21.57 -0.32 7.05
CA MET A 10 -22.07 0.00 8.39
C MET A 10 -22.58 1.45 8.53
N GLY A 11 -22.58 2.22 7.45
CA GLY A 11 -23.00 3.64 7.49
C GLY A 11 -21.90 4.62 7.86
N GLU A 12 -20.66 4.16 8.12
CA GLU A 12 -19.53 5.05 8.36
C GLU A 12 -19.18 5.82 7.08
N ARG A 13 -19.04 7.15 7.17
CA ARG A 13 -18.75 8.02 6.01
C ARG A 13 -17.50 8.84 6.27
N CYS A 14 -16.35 8.19 6.11
CA CYS A 14 -15.03 8.81 6.27
C CYS A 14 -14.31 8.99 4.92
N PRO A 15 -13.39 9.98 4.80
CA PRO A 15 -12.60 10.15 3.59
C PRO A 15 -11.81 8.89 3.22
N ILE A 16 -11.89 8.47 1.96
CA ILE A 16 -11.12 7.34 1.44
C ILE A 16 -9.90 7.89 0.73
N VAL A 17 -8.70 7.51 1.20
CA VAL A 17 -7.44 8.02 0.65
C VAL A 17 -6.62 6.91 0.02
N PHE A 18 -6.19 7.13 -1.22
CA PHE A 18 -5.15 6.35 -1.87
C PHE A 18 -3.84 7.13 -1.85
N ALA A 19 -2.90 6.69 -1.01
CA ALA A 19 -1.56 7.27 -0.93
C ALA A 19 -0.65 6.69 -2.02
N ASP A 20 -0.56 7.44 -3.10
CA ASP A 20 0.10 7.02 -4.32
C ASP A 20 1.60 7.36 -4.30
N THR A 21 2.42 6.32 -4.39
CA THR A 21 3.89 6.44 -4.47
C THR A 21 4.38 6.71 -5.89
N GLY A 22 3.50 6.58 -6.88
CA GLY A 22 3.84 6.59 -8.32
C GLY A 22 4.52 5.31 -8.79
N GLY A 23 4.53 4.25 -7.98
CA GLY A 23 5.30 3.04 -8.23
C GLY A 23 4.52 1.74 -8.11
N GLU A 24 3.19 1.78 -7.99
CA GLU A 24 2.36 0.58 -7.86
C GLU A 24 2.33 -0.21 -9.19
N TRP A 25 1.91 -1.46 -9.14
CA TRP A 25 1.73 -2.28 -10.34
C TRP A 25 0.59 -1.75 -11.24
N PRO A 26 0.65 -1.96 -12.57
CA PRO A 26 -0.43 -1.58 -13.48
C PRO A 26 -1.80 -2.16 -13.08
N GLU A 27 -1.84 -3.39 -12.58
CA GLU A 27 -3.06 -4.04 -12.11
C GLU A 27 -3.61 -3.40 -10.84
N THR A 28 -2.75 -2.85 -9.98
CA THR A 28 -3.18 -2.09 -8.80
C THR A 28 -3.89 -0.81 -9.21
N TYR A 29 -3.36 -0.08 -10.19
CA TYR A 29 -4.03 1.12 -10.73
C TYR A 29 -5.32 0.76 -11.46
N SER A 30 -5.32 -0.30 -12.26
CA SER A 30 -6.52 -0.78 -12.96
C SER A 30 -7.63 -1.18 -11.99
N TYR A 31 -7.27 -1.85 -10.89
CA TYR A 31 -8.21 -2.18 -9.83
C TYR A 31 -8.71 -0.91 -9.12
N LEU A 32 -7.83 0.05 -8.84
CA LEU A 32 -8.22 1.31 -8.17
C LEU A 32 -9.30 2.05 -8.96
N GLU A 33 -9.21 2.12 -10.29
CA GLU A 33 -10.23 2.78 -11.12
C GLU A 33 -11.57 2.05 -11.06
N ARG A 34 -11.56 0.70 -11.15
CA ARG A 34 -12.76 -0.11 -10.94
C ARG A 34 -13.38 0.15 -9.56
N PHE A 35 -12.53 0.25 -8.53
CA PHE A 35 -13.01 0.47 -7.17
C PHE A 35 -13.55 1.88 -6.97
N LYS A 36 -12.94 2.91 -7.57
CA LYS A 36 -13.48 4.27 -7.57
C LYS A 36 -14.87 4.32 -8.18
N GLU A 37 -15.05 3.68 -9.34
CA GLU A 37 -16.34 3.60 -10.01
C GLU A 37 -17.38 2.89 -9.13
N PHE A 38 -17.02 1.76 -8.53
CA PHE A 38 -17.87 1.03 -7.60
C PHE A 38 -18.30 1.89 -6.40
N ILE A 39 -17.34 2.50 -5.70
CA ILE A 39 -17.61 3.34 -4.52
C ILE A 39 -18.51 4.54 -4.86
N TRP A 40 -18.31 5.13 -6.03
CA TRP A 40 -19.15 6.22 -6.51
C TRP A 40 -20.59 5.76 -6.77
N LYS A 41 -20.78 4.63 -7.48
CA LYS A 41 -22.12 4.10 -7.79
C LYS A 41 -22.87 3.66 -6.53
N GLU A 42 -22.19 3.00 -5.61
CA GLU A 42 -22.81 2.41 -4.42
C GLU A 42 -23.10 3.45 -3.33
N TRP A 43 -22.18 4.40 -3.11
CA TRP A 43 -22.24 5.31 -1.96
C TRP A 43 -22.05 6.79 -2.28
N GLY A 44 -21.91 7.17 -3.56
CA GLY A 44 -21.68 8.56 -3.96
C GLY A 44 -20.36 9.14 -3.42
N ALA A 45 -19.43 8.29 -2.97
CA ALA A 45 -18.20 8.72 -2.33
C ALA A 45 -17.04 8.78 -3.32
N LYS A 46 -16.07 9.65 -3.04
CA LYS A 46 -14.87 9.82 -3.85
C LYS A 46 -13.64 9.29 -3.12
N ILE A 47 -12.75 8.65 -3.87
CA ILE A 47 -11.42 8.25 -3.37
C ILE A 47 -10.42 9.34 -3.72
N THR A 48 -9.91 10.02 -2.70
CA THR A 48 -8.88 11.05 -2.83
C THR A 48 -7.53 10.41 -3.06
N THR A 49 -6.87 10.77 -4.16
CA THR A 49 -5.49 10.33 -4.44
C THR A 49 -4.50 11.38 -3.96
N LEU A 50 -3.63 11.00 -3.03
CA LEU A 50 -2.52 11.85 -2.58
C LEU A 50 -1.23 11.33 -3.19
N ARG A 51 -0.64 12.08 -4.11
CA ARG A 51 0.65 11.76 -4.74
C ARG A 51 1.69 12.80 -4.36
N LYS A 52 2.75 12.37 -3.69
CA LYS A 52 3.91 13.22 -3.38
C LYS A 52 4.85 13.30 -4.58
N GLN A 53 5.36 14.50 -4.87
CA GLN A 53 6.42 14.74 -5.84
C GLN A 53 7.79 14.92 -5.15
N PRO A 54 8.88 14.43 -5.77
CA PRO A 54 8.89 13.50 -6.91
C PRO A 54 8.33 12.11 -6.53
N PRO A 55 7.96 11.26 -7.52
CA PRO A 55 7.57 9.89 -7.26
C PRO A 55 8.68 9.12 -6.54
N LEU A 56 8.29 8.08 -5.80
CA LEU A 56 9.24 7.36 -4.96
C LEU A 56 10.37 6.72 -5.78
N TYR A 57 10.06 6.17 -6.97
CA TYR A 57 11.06 5.56 -7.84
C TYR A 57 12.13 6.59 -8.24
N ASP A 58 11.71 7.75 -8.72
CA ASP A 58 12.63 8.79 -9.22
C ASP A 58 13.53 9.30 -8.10
N TYR A 59 12.97 9.52 -6.90
CA TYR A 59 13.77 9.88 -5.73
C TYR A 59 14.82 8.82 -5.39
N LEU A 60 14.44 7.54 -5.38
CA LEU A 60 15.37 6.44 -5.08
C LEU A 60 16.48 6.36 -6.14
N HIS A 61 16.10 6.46 -7.41
CA HIS A 61 17.00 6.41 -8.55
C HIS A 61 18.02 7.57 -8.55
N GLU A 62 17.54 8.79 -8.34
CA GLU A 62 18.37 10.00 -8.30
C GLU A 62 19.34 9.96 -7.11
N LYS A 63 18.87 9.56 -5.93
CA LYS A 63 19.69 9.55 -4.70
C LYS A 63 20.53 8.28 -4.53
N GLY A 64 20.45 7.33 -5.46
CA GLY A 64 21.15 6.04 -5.37
C GLY A 64 20.73 5.25 -4.13
N PHE A 65 19.45 5.27 -3.79
CA PHE A 65 18.89 4.50 -2.69
C PHE A 65 18.10 3.30 -3.22
N THR A 66 18.09 2.24 -2.44
CA THR A 66 17.21 1.09 -2.65
C THR A 66 16.01 1.15 -1.69
N PRO A 67 14.89 0.52 -2.06
CA PRO A 67 13.76 0.36 -1.17
C PRO A 67 14.17 -0.54 0.00
N SER A 68 14.20 0.02 1.21
CA SER A 68 14.58 -0.73 2.41
C SER A 68 13.38 -1.00 3.31
N PHE A 69 13.15 -2.27 3.64
CA PHE A 69 12.12 -2.67 4.60
C PHE A 69 12.43 -2.21 6.03
N ARG A 70 13.71 -1.97 6.35
CA ARG A 70 14.15 -1.49 7.67
C ARG A 70 13.87 -0.01 7.84
N LEU A 71 14.23 0.80 6.84
CA LEU A 71 14.11 2.26 6.93
C LEU A 71 12.66 2.75 6.82
N LYS A 72 11.75 1.95 6.22
CA LYS A 72 10.31 2.27 6.05
C LYS A 72 10.04 3.69 5.50
N MET A 73 10.99 4.23 4.75
CA MET A 73 10.96 5.60 4.25
C MET A 73 9.76 5.84 3.33
N CYS A 74 9.38 4.86 2.52
CA CYS A 74 8.21 4.95 1.66
C CYS A 74 6.92 5.12 2.47
N THR A 75 6.73 4.30 3.52
CA THR A 75 5.58 4.40 4.41
C THR A 75 5.54 5.74 5.12
N ASP A 76 6.66 6.18 5.71
CA ASP A 76 6.71 7.47 6.41
C ASP A 76 6.52 8.66 5.44
N ARG A 77 7.42 8.81 4.47
CA ARG A 77 7.56 10.04 3.68
C ARG A 77 6.61 10.15 2.48
N TRP A 78 6.13 9.04 1.92
CA TRP A 78 5.20 9.03 0.77
C TRP A 78 3.77 8.63 1.14
N LYS A 79 3.54 8.04 2.33
CA LYS A 79 2.18 7.66 2.76
C LYS A 79 1.73 8.44 3.99
N VAL A 80 2.36 8.23 5.15
CA VAL A 80 1.91 8.79 6.42
C VAL A 80 1.99 10.31 6.44
N ARG A 81 3.13 10.92 6.09
CA ARG A 81 3.27 12.38 6.12
C ARG A 81 2.31 13.11 5.18
N PRO A 82 2.14 12.69 3.90
CA PRO A 82 1.13 13.28 3.03
C PRO A 82 -0.29 13.18 3.59
N ILE A 83 -0.68 12.02 4.14
CA ILE A 83 -2.00 11.84 4.75
C ILE A 83 -2.17 12.77 5.94
N LYS A 84 -1.21 12.78 6.90
CA LYS A 84 -1.29 13.66 8.08
C LYS A 84 -1.30 15.14 7.72
N LYS A 85 -0.61 15.55 6.65
CA LYS A 85 -0.67 16.94 6.18
C LYS A 85 -2.07 17.31 5.66
N ALA A 86 -2.73 16.40 4.96
CA ALA A 86 -4.08 16.63 4.42
C ALA A 86 -5.18 16.47 5.48
N PHE A 87 -4.94 15.63 6.49
CA PHE A 87 -5.89 15.26 7.54
C PHE A 87 -5.18 15.19 8.91
N PRO A 88 -4.84 16.34 9.52
CA PRO A 88 -4.01 16.39 10.72
C PRO A 88 -4.64 15.71 11.94
N ASP A 89 -5.94 15.86 12.12
CA ASP A 89 -6.67 15.39 13.32
C ASP A 89 -7.49 14.11 13.07
N ALA A 90 -7.30 13.45 11.92
CA ALA A 90 -8.09 12.29 11.56
C ALA A 90 -7.64 11.02 12.28
N VAL A 91 -8.62 10.25 12.78
CA VAL A 91 -8.42 8.85 13.15
C VAL A 91 -8.10 8.05 11.88
N THR A 92 -7.02 7.30 11.90
CA THR A 92 -6.57 6.46 10.80
C THR A 92 -7.07 5.03 11.00
N TYR A 93 -8.00 4.61 10.16
CA TYR A 93 -8.38 3.21 10.04
C TYR A 93 -7.27 2.41 9.34
N LEU A 94 -6.81 1.34 10.00
CA LEU A 94 -5.80 0.43 9.46
C LEU A 94 -6.44 -0.92 9.16
N GLY A 95 -6.23 -1.40 7.93
CA GLY A 95 -6.79 -2.67 7.45
C GLY A 95 -6.04 -3.90 7.95
N TYR A 96 -5.71 -3.95 9.25
CA TYR A 96 -5.10 -5.12 9.87
C TYR A 96 -6.16 -6.18 10.18
N THR A 97 -5.85 -7.43 9.85
CA THR A 97 -6.69 -8.59 10.21
C THR A 97 -6.32 -9.12 11.58
N VAL A 98 -7.10 -10.08 12.09
CA VAL A 98 -6.79 -10.80 13.34
C VAL A 98 -5.42 -11.48 13.33
N GLU A 99 -4.90 -11.82 12.15
CA GLU A 99 -3.58 -12.45 11.95
C GLU A 99 -2.42 -11.48 12.22
N GLU A 100 -2.70 -10.18 12.37
CA GLU A 100 -1.71 -9.12 12.56
C GLU A 100 -1.63 -8.62 14.01
N GLU A 101 -2.04 -9.44 14.99
CA GLU A 101 -2.13 -9.10 16.42
C GLU A 101 -0.90 -8.36 16.96
N LYS A 102 0.31 -8.91 16.77
CA LYS A 102 1.56 -8.26 17.24
C LYS A 102 1.76 -6.85 16.66
N ARG A 103 1.24 -6.58 15.46
CA ARG A 103 1.31 -5.24 14.83
C ARG A 103 0.26 -4.30 15.42
N ILE A 104 -0.92 -4.82 15.72
CA ILE A 104 -2.02 -4.10 16.39
C ILE A 104 -1.56 -3.70 17.80
N GLU A 105 -1.02 -4.63 18.59
CA GLU A 105 -0.51 -4.35 19.93
C GLU A 105 0.56 -3.26 19.93
N ARG A 106 1.53 -3.35 19.00
CA ARG A 106 2.55 -2.31 18.84
C ARG A 106 1.94 -0.94 18.58
N LYS A 107 0.85 -0.87 17.81
CA LYS A 107 0.16 0.39 17.53
C LYS A 107 -0.65 0.91 18.72
N ARG A 108 -1.28 0.01 19.48
CA ARG A 108 -1.99 0.36 20.73
C ARG A 108 -1.05 0.89 21.82
N ARG A 109 0.24 0.49 21.81
CA ARG A 109 1.27 1.00 22.74
C ARG A 109 2.01 2.25 22.23
N ALA A 110 1.70 2.72 21.02
CA ALA A 110 2.36 3.91 20.46
C ALA A 110 1.80 5.19 21.11
N LYS A 111 2.61 6.26 21.12
CA LYS A 111 2.17 7.56 21.68
C LYS A 111 0.93 8.14 20.99
N ASP A 112 0.71 7.77 19.73
CA ASP A 112 -0.43 8.19 18.90
C ASP A 112 -1.52 7.12 18.80
N ALA A 113 -1.63 6.21 19.79
CA ALA A 113 -2.59 5.10 19.79
C ALA A 113 -4.06 5.52 19.58
N LEU A 114 -4.47 6.67 20.14
CA LEU A 114 -5.83 7.22 20.03
C LEU A 114 -6.23 7.55 18.58
N PHE A 115 -5.25 7.68 17.67
CA PHE A 115 -5.49 7.97 16.25
C PHE A 115 -5.53 6.71 15.38
N TYR A 116 -5.58 5.50 15.97
CA TYR A 116 -5.66 4.25 15.21
C TYR A 116 -6.88 3.42 15.58
N SER A 117 -7.58 2.92 14.57
CA SER A 117 -8.64 1.91 14.71
C SER A 117 -8.38 0.75 13.74
N PHE A 118 -8.84 -0.46 14.10
CA PHE A 118 -8.56 -1.69 13.36
C PHE A 118 -9.86 -2.44 12.99
N PRO A 119 -10.73 -1.88 12.13
CA PRO A 119 -12.11 -2.37 11.95
C PRO A 119 -12.19 -3.85 11.54
N LEU A 120 -11.26 -4.32 10.70
CA LEU A 120 -11.24 -5.71 10.25
C LEU A 120 -10.91 -6.68 11.39
N ALA A 121 -9.91 -6.36 12.21
CA ALA A 121 -9.56 -7.17 13.37
C ALA A 121 -10.63 -7.11 14.47
N GLU A 122 -11.22 -5.93 14.69
CA GLU A 122 -12.36 -5.73 15.61
C GLU A 122 -13.59 -6.54 15.18
N ALA A 123 -13.80 -6.71 13.87
CA ALA A 123 -14.82 -7.59 13.29
C ALA A 123 -14.40 -9.07 13.22
N GLY A 124 -13.25 -9.46 13.78
CA GLY A 124 -12.79 -10.85 13.79
C GLY A 124 -12.37 -11.40 12.42
N MET A 125 -12.14 -10.55 11.41
CA MET A 125 -11.89 -10.98 10.04
C MET A 125 -10.42 -11.35 9.82
N ASN A 126 -10.19 -12.52 9.20
CA ASN A 126 -8.89 -12.90 8.62
C ASN A 126 -8.80 -12.50 7.14
N ARG A 127 -7.66 -12.79 6.50
CA ARG A 127 -7.44 -12.50 5.07
C ARG A 127 -8.43 -13.22 4.14
N ALA A 128 -8.80 -14.46 4.46
CA ALA A 128 -9.75 -15.23 3.65
C ALA A 128 -11.15 -14.63 3.74
N ASP A 129 -11.58 -14.21 4.93
CA ASP A 129 -12.86 -13.55 5.14
C ASP A 129 -12.92 -12.19 4.45
N CYS A 130 -11.82 -11.43 4.46
CA CYS A 130 -11.70 -10.21 3.65
C CYS A 130 -11.92 -10.49 2.15
N GLY A 131 -11.36 -11.58 1.64
CA GLY A 131 -11.55 -12.00 0.25
C GLY A 131 -13.01 -12.38 -0.06
N LYS A 132 -13.65 -13.17 0.81
CA LYS A 132 -15.08 -13.51 0.69
C LYS A 132 -15.96 -12.26 0.75
N PHE A 133 -15.65 -11.34 1.65
CA PHE A 133 -16.40 -10.11 1.83
C PHE A 133 -16.32 -9.22 0.60
N ILE A 134 -15.14 -9.01 0.02
CA ILE A 134 -14.98 -8.29 -1.25
C ILE A 134 -15.83 -8.92 -2.37
N LYS A 135 -15.84 -10.25 -2.47
CA LYS A 135 -16.62 -10.96 -3.48
C LYS A 135 -18.14 -10.78 -3.33
N ARG A 136 -18.65 -10.58 -2.11
CA ARG A 136 -20.09 -10.30 -1.87
C ARG A 136 -20.55 -9.00 -2.53
N PHE A 137 -19.65 -8.05 -2.75
CA PHE A 137 -19.92 -6.82 -3.49
C PHE A 137 -19.68 -6.96 -5.01
N GLY A 138 -19.55 -8.19 -5.53
CA GLY A 138 -19.29 -8.43 -6.95
C GLY A 138 -17.89 -8.01 -7.44
N LEU A 139 -16.97 -7.72 -6.51
CA LEU A 139 -15.61 -7.30 -6.85
C LEU A 139 -14.65 -8.50 -6.82
N PRO A 140 -13.67 -8.56 -7.73
CA PRO A 140 -12.61 -9.57 -7.64
C PRO A 140 -11.73 -9.30 -6.42
N VAL A 141 -11.06 -10.33 -5.89
CA VAL A 141 -10.09 -10.12 -4.80
C VAL A 141 -8.83 -9.48 -5.40
N PRO A 142 -8.39 -8.30 -4.91
CA PRO A 142 -7.19 -7.65 -5.45
C PRO A 142 -5.94 -8.46 -5.11
N GLN A 143 -4.95 -8.37 -5.99
CA GLN A 143 -3.61 -8.81 -5.64
C GLN A 143 -3.06 -7.98 -4.47
N ARG A 144 -2.05 -8.51 -3.77
CA ARG A 144 -1.34 -7.75 -2.74
C ARG A 144 -0.74 -6.49 -3.36
N SER A 145 -1.10 -5.32 -2.83
CA SER A 145 -0.57 -4.05 -3.31
C SER A 145 0.81 -3.77 -2.74
N ASN A 146 1.75 -3.51 -3.64
CA ASN A 146 3.08 -3.01 -3.34
C ASN A 146 3.66 -2.37 -4.60
N CYS A 147 4.65 -1.49 -4.43
CA CYS A 147 5.39 -0.97 -5.57
C CYS A 147 6.07 -2.10 -6.35
N PHE A 148 6.24 -1.95 -7.68
CA PHE A 148 6.93 -2.92 -8.53
C PHE A 148 8.40 -3.13 -8.13
N PHE A 149 8.98 -2.18 -7.41
CA PHE A 149 10.33 -2.23 -6.89
C PHE A 149 10.37 -2.56 -5.38
N CYS A 150 9.31 -3.06 -4.74
CA CYS A 150 9.31 -3.18 -3.27
C CYS A 150 10.25 -4.29 -2.72
N ALA A 151 11.11 -4.01 -1.74
CA ALA A 151 11.90 -5.08 -1.09
C ALA A 151 11.07 -6.14 -0.33
N LEU A 152 9.78 -5.87 -0.10
CA LEU A 152 8.85 -6.82 0.50
C LEU A 152 8.19 -7.77 -0.51
N GLN A 153 8.44 -7.65 -1.82
CA GLN A 153 7.92 -8.64 -2.78
C GLN A 153 8.46 -10.03 -2.43
N THR A 154 7.64 -11.07 -2.59
CA THR A 154 8.10 -12.47 -2.51
C THR A 154 8.87 -12.86 -3.78
N LYS A 155 9.49 -14.05 -3.78
CA LYS A 155 10.16 -14.58 -4.98
C LYS A 155 9.18 -14.73 -6.14
N GLU A 156 8.00 -15.28 -5.86
CA GLU A 156 6.94 -15.50 -6.84
C GLU A 156 6.45 -14.18 -7.43
N GLN A 157 6.35 -13.12 -6.61
CA GLN A 157 6.00 -11.78 -7.11
C GLN A 157 7.09 -11.18 -8.01
N TRP A 158 8.38 -11.44 -7.73
CA TRP A 158 9.47 -11.03 -8.63
C TRP A 158 9.44 -11.80 -9.95
N GLU A 159 9.20 -13.11 -9.91
CA GLU A 159 9.06 -13.95 -11.10
C GLU A 159 7.86 -13.50 -11.95
N LEU A 160 6.73 -13.22 -11.30
CA LEU A 160 5.53 -12.70 -11.94
C LEU A 160 5.80 -11.33 -12.58
N LEU A 161 6.48 -10.41 -11.88
CA LEU A 161 6.84 -9.10 -12.42
C LEU A 161 7.75 -9.25 -13.64
N LYS A 162 8.77 -10.12 -13.57
CA LYS A 162 9.68 -10.39 -14.69
C LYS A 162 8.94 -10.93 -15.91
N ARG A 163 7.93 -11.78 -15.69
CA ARG A 163 7.13 -12.40 -16.76
C ARG A 163 6.13 -11.43 -17.38
N LEU A 164 5.37 -10.70 -16.57
CA LEU A 164 4.28 -9.85 -17.03
C LEU A 164 4.71 -8.43 -17.40
N HIS A 165 5.70 -7.89 -16.69
CA HIS A 165 6.18 -6.50 -16.81
C HIS A 165 7.71 -6.44 -16.86
N PRO A 166 8.36 -7.01 -17.89
CA PRO A 166 9.82 -7.11 -17.96
C PRO A 166 10.52 -5.74 -17.97
N ASP A 167 9.85 -4.68 -18.42
CA ASP A 167 10.30 -3.29 -18.34
C ASP A 167 10.32 -2.75 -16.89
N LEU A 168 9.26 -3.00 -16.10
CA LEU A 168 9.25 -2.64 -14.68
C LEU A 168 10.26 -3.44 -13.88
N PHE A 169 10.45 -4.72 -14.23
CA PHE A 169 11.50 -5.55 -13.65
C PHE A 169 12.90 -4.97 -13.94
N ARG A 170 13.17 -4.53 -15.17
CA ARG A 170 14.42 -3.81 -15.51
C ARG A 170 14.60 -2.53 -14.70
N LYS A 171 13.54 -1.74 -14.52
CA LYS A 171 13.57 -0.55 -13.65
C LYS A 171 13.88 -0.90 -12.18
N ALA A 172 13.33 -1.98 -11.66
CA ALA A 172 13.65 -2.42 -10.30
C ALA A 172 15.14 -2.79 -10.14
N ARG A 173 15.71 -3.50 -11.13
CA ARG A 173 17.15 -3.83 -11.18
C ARG A 173 18.03 -2.61 -11.32
N GLU A 174 17.55 -1.59 -12.03
CA GLU A 174 18.26 -0.33 -12.19
C GLU A 174 18.51 0.37 -10.85
N LEU A 175 17.59 0.27 -9.88
CA LEU A 175 17.82 0.80 -8.53
C LEU A 175 19.01 0.12 -7.81
N GLU A 176 19.21 -1.19 -8.00
CA GLU A 176 20.38 -1.91 -7.44
C GLU A 176 21.68 -1.43 -8.10
N ARG A 177 21.67 -1.23 -9.43
CA ARG A 177 22.81 -0.70 -10.20
C ARG A 177 23.18 0.71 -9.71
N ARG A 178 22.20 1.63 -9.69
CA ARG A 178 22.39 3.01 -9.23
C ARG A 178 22.90 3.10 -7.80
N HIS A 179 22.39 2.24 -6.92
CA HIS A 179 22.85 2.17 -5.54
C HIS A 179 24.32 1.80 -5.47
N ARG A 180 24.75 0.77 -6.21
CA ARG A 180 26.16 0.38 -6.28
C ARG A 180 27.04 1.51 -6.80
N GLU A 181 26.62 2.19 -7.87
CA GLU A 181 27.39 3.28 -8.49
C GLU A 181 27.58 4.49 -7.58
N ILE A 182 26.51 4.93 -6.91
CA ILE A 182 26.55 6.14 -6.08
C ILE A 182 27.13 5.85 -4.70
N ARG A 183 26.85 4.67 -4.13
CA ARG A 183 27.19 4.35 -2.74
C ARG A 183 28.41 3.45 -2.59
N GLY A 184 28.88 2.83 -3.67
CA GLY A 184 29.97 1.85 -3.62
C GLY A 184 29.62 0.54 -2.92
N VAL A 185 28.33 0.26 -2.66
CA VAL A 185 27.86 -0.92 -1.93
C VAL A 185 27.01 -1.80 -2.84
N ASP A 186 27.37 -3.08 -2.99
CA ASP A 186 26.52 -4.06 -3.68
C ASP A 186 25.41 -4.56 -2.75
N TYR A 187 24.23 -3.96 -2.86
CA TYR A 187 23.03 -4.38 -2.13
C TYR A 187 21.95 -4.86 -3.08
N ARG A 188 21.54 -6.12 -2.91
CA ARG A 188 20.51 -6.78 -3.72
C ARG A 188 19.29 -7.09 -2.87
N TYR A 189 18.15 -6.52 -3.26
CA TYR A 189 16.87 -6.71 -2.57
C TYR A 189 15.89 -7.55 -3.41
N ILE A 190 16.17 -7.74 -4.69
CA ILE A 190 15.41 -8.61 -5.58
C ILE A 190 15.71 -10.08 -5.23
N LYS A 191 14.67 -10.87 -5.04
CA LYS A 191 14.74 -12.27 -4.59
C LYS A 191 14.49 -13.20 -5.77
N LEU A 192 15.47 -13.36 -6.65
CA LEU A 192 15.43 -14.27 -7.79
C LEU A 192 16.63 -15.22 -7.75
#